data_AF-A0A2E1XIM5-F1
#
_entry.id   AF-A0A2E1XIM5-F1
#
_cell.length_a   1.000
_cell.length_b   1.000
_cell.length_c   1.000
_cell.angle_alpha   90.00
_cell.angle_beta   90.00
_cell.angle_gamma   90.00
#
_symmetry.space_group_name_H-M   'P 1'
#
loop_
_entity.id
_entity.type
_entity.pdbx_description
1 polymer ?
#
loop_
_entity_poly.entity_id
_entity_poly.type
_entity_poly.pdbx_seq_one_letter_code
_entity_poly.pdbx_strand_id
1 'polypeptide(L)'
;MGNRGEDRENKYLDFLSRYIPSSCNIHSGGSIFDADGNASKQIDGIITAGDSPIYDLRNTRGNEIAHASIEGCLAAISCKSTLAKTDLYDALDNLASIPPTPPATDRMISGLNLLYYQHWPLKIVFAQKAGSSLETIYENVKLFYQENPSIPAERRVEIIHILGENLIMKRVTMSGLVDFSGTPVEPGEYGLIRRPSDALSLLLTLSHIQNHVKWAKFIAFDYDRHLNNMLIEDEYENFGIEMPDDLRRALIETAKKRIKERSAENGTRPSEDSTKGSNTDGSA
;
A
#
# COMPACT_ATOMS: atom_id res chain seq x y z
N MET A 1 16.97 -27.23 8.81
CA MET A 1 15.56 -27.42 9.23
C MET A 1 14.82 -26.07 9.21
N GLY A 2 14.73 -25.41 8.04
CA GLY A 2 14.03 -24.12 7.87
C GLY A 2 12.91 -24.12 6.81
N ASN A 3 12.94 -25.03 5.84
CA ASN A 3 12.11 -24.93 4.63
C ASN A 3 10.61 -25.22 4.78
N ARG A 4 10.11 -25.74 5.92
CA ARG A 4 8.70 -26.15 6.03
C ARG A 4 7.70 -24.99 6.11
N GLY A 5 8.13 -23.82 6.60
CA GLY A 5 7.32 -22.59 6.61
C GLY A 5 7.31 -21.91 5.24
N GLU A 6 8.50 -21.73 4.67
CA GLU A 6 8.74 -21.11 3.36
C GLU A 6 8.03 -21.84 2.22
N ASP A 7 8.10 -23.19 2.16
CA ASP A 7 7.42 -24.00 1.13
C ASP A 7 5.89 -23.91 1.19
N ARG A 8 5.33 -23.46 2.33
CA ARG A 8 3.89 -23.36 2.57
C ARG A 8 3.35 -21.97 2.28
N GLU A 9 4.10 -20.93 2.64
CA GLU A 9 3.80 -19.53 2.32
C GLU A 9 3.89 -19.29 0.80
N ASN A 10 4.80 -19.99 0.13
CA ASN A 10 4.97 -19.89 -1.32
C ASN A 10 3.78 -20.40 -2.14
N LYS A 11 2.86 -21.22 -1.60
CA LYS A 11 1.75 -21.77 -2.41
C LYS A 11 0.73 -20.72 -2.86
N TYR A 12 0.48 -19.72 -2.03
CA TYR A 12 -0.44 -18.64 -2.39
C TYR A 12 0.17 -17.75 -3.47
N LEU A 13 1.44 -17.39 -3.31
CA LEU A 13 2.19 -16.62 -4.31
C LEU A 13 2.38 -17.42 -5.61
N ASP A 14 2.67 -18.72 -5.54
CA ASP A 14 2.74 -19.63 -6.68
C ASP A 14 1.39 -19.80 -7.40
N PHE A 15 0.27 -19.76 -6.67
CA PHE A 15 -1.03 -19.68 -7.32
C PHE A 15 -1.15 -18.36 -8.08
N LEU A 16 -0.91 -17.23 -7.41
CA LEU A 16 -1.06 -15.91 -8.04
C LEU A 16 -0.15 -15.75 -9.26
N SER A 17 1.11 -16.20 -9.19
CA SER A 17 2.08 -16.10 -10.28
C SER A 17 1.60 -16.74 -11.60
N ARG A 18 0.70 -17.74 -11.52
CA ARG A 18 0.14 -18.44 -12.67
C ARG A 18 -1.08 -17.75 -13.28
N TYR A 19 -1.78 -16.91 -12.52
CA TYR A 19 -3.08 -16.37 -12.90
C TYR A 19 -3.14 -14.84 -12.97
N ILE A 20 -2.17 -14.13 -12.39
CA ILE A 20 -2.05 -12.68 -12.58
C ILE A 20 -1.67 -12.35 -14.03
N PRO A 21 -1.98 -11.14 -14.53
CA PRO A 21 -1.56 -10.73 -15.87
C PRO A 21 -0.04 -10.88 -16.05
N SER A 22 0.39 -11.30 -17.24
CA SER A 22 1.81 -11.48 -17.58
C SER A 22 2.64 -10.19 -17.54
N SER A 23 1.98 -9.02 -17.49
CA SER A 23 2.61 -7.71 -17.29
C SER A 23 2.84 -7.38 -15.81
N CYS A 24 2.77 -8.35 -14.89
CA CYS A 24 3.08 -8.18 -13.48
C CYS A 24 4.29 -9.03 -13.11
N ASN A 25 5.05 -8.56 -12.13
CA ASN A 25 6.06 -9.37 -11.45
C ASN A 25 5.59 -9.71 -10.04
N ILE A 26 6.04 -10.84 -9.51
CA ILE A 26 5.74 -11.29 -8.15
C ILE A 26 7.04 -11.63 -7.43
N HIS A 27 7.19 -11.11 -6.22
CA HIS A 27 8.38 -11.23 -5.41
C HIS A 27 8.00 -11.84 -4.07
N SER A 28 8.69 -12.91 -3.67
CA SER A 28 8.59 -13.49 -2.33
C SER A 28 9.56 -12.77 -1.41
N GLY A 29 9.04 -12.01 -0.46
CA GLY A 29 9.84 -11.20 0.45
C GLY A 29 10.30 -9.89 -0.17
N GLY A 30 10.24 -8.82 0.63
CA GLY A 30 10.72 -7.51 0.19
C GLY A 30 10.28 -6.38 1.10
N SER A 31 10.54 -5.16 0.66
CA SER A 31 9.96 -3.95 1.25
C SER A 31 9.46 -3.02 0.16
N ILE A 32 8.50 -2.17 0.52
CA ILE A 32 7.92 -1.18 -0.36
C ILE A 32 8.35 0.19 0.14
N PHE A 33 8.88 1.03 -0.74
CA PHE A 33 9.40 2.35 -0.36
C PHE A 33 8.76 3.47 -1.19
N ASP A 34 8.71 4.67 -0.62
CA ASP A 34 8.32 5.89 -1.33
C ASP A 34 9.51 6.67 -1.86
N ALA A 35 9.23 7.71 -2.62
CA ALA A 35 10.29 8.54 -3.19
C ALA A 35 11.14 9.24 -2.11
N ASP A 36 10.63 9.47 -0.90
CA ASP A 36 11.32 10.14 0.20
C ASP A 36 12.18 9.18 1.05
N GLY A 37 12.32 7.92 0.61
CA GLY A 37 13.14 6.92 1.29
C GLY A 37 12.44 6.25 2.48
N ASN A 38 11.18 6.56 2.76
CA ASN A 38 10.43 5.81 3.77
C ASN A 38 10.16 4.41 3.24
N ALA A 39 10.44 3.39 4.04
CA ALA A 39 10.24 1.99 3.67
C ALA A 39 9.30 1.28 4.63
N SER A 40 8.52 0.34 4.09
CA SER A 40 7.73 -0.59 4.88
C SER A 40 8.62 -1.56 5.65
N LYS A 41 8.02 -2.23 6.64
CA LYS A 41 8.54 -3.48 7.17
C LYS A 41 8.61 -4.55 6.06
N GLN A 42 9.25 -5.68 6.36
CA GLN A 42 9.31 -6.80 5.43
C GLN A 42 7.90 -7.32 5.11
N ILE A 43 7.59 -7.43 3.81
CA ILE A 43 6.33 -7.94 3.27
C ILE A 43 6.60 -9.31 2.65
N ASP A 44 5.72 -10.28 2.92
CA ASP A 44 5.92 -11.68 2.50
C ASP A 44 5.76 -11.85 0.98
N GLY A 45 4.86 -11.08 0.35
CA GLY A 45 4.67 -11.08 -1.09
C GLY A 45 4.40 -9.69 -1.65
N ILE A 46 5.09 -9.32 -2.72
CA ILE A 46 4.90 -8.05 -3.42
C ILE A 46 4.58 -8.35 -4.88
N ILE A 47 3.51 -7.76 -5.40
CA ILE A 47 3.17 -7.79 -6.82
C ILE A 47 3.38 -6.40 -7.38
N THR A 48 4.13 -6.27 -8.47
CA THR A 48 4.44 -4.99 -9.12
C THR A 48 4.01 -4.99 -10.57
N ALA A 49 3.84 -3.80 -11.14
CA ALA A 49 3.72 -3.63 -12.58
C ALA A 49 5.05 -4.02 -13.26
N GLY A 50 4.97 -4.63 -14.45
CA GLY A 50 6.14 -5.17 -15.15
C GLY A 50 7.17 -4.12 -15.60
N ASP A 51 6.75 -2.86 -15.66
CA ASP A 51 7.56 -1.68 -15.97
C ASP A 51 7.95 -0.87 -14.72
N SER A 52 7.58 -1.34 -13.52
CA SER A 52 8.02 -0.74 -12.26
C SER A 52 9.50 -0.98 -12.02
N PRO A 53 10.25 0.02 -11.54
CA PRO A 53 11.59 -0.21 -11.03
C PRO A 53 11.53 -1.12 -9.80
N ILE A 54 12.47 -2.08 -9.76
CA ILE A 54 12.67 -2.99 -8.63
C ILE A 54 14.17 -3.06 -8.39
N TYR A 55 14.55 -2.89 -7.13
CA TYR A 55 15.94 -2.97 -6.70
C TYR A 55 16.12 -4.31 -5.99
N ASP A 56 16.70 -5.26 -6.72
CA ASP A 56 17.03 -6.58 -6.17
C ASP A 56 18.36 -6.49 -5.44
N LEU A 57 18.29 -6.19 -4.15
CA LEU A 57 19.46 -6.19 -3.28
C LEU A 57 19.67 -7.60 -2.74
N ARG A 58 20.89 -8.11 -2.88
CA ARG A 58 21.29 -9.35 -2.21
C ARG A 58 21.53 -9.05 -0.75
N ASN A 59 20.81 -9.73 0.13
CA ASN A 59 21.11 -9.64 1.55
C ASN A 59 22.46 -10.31 1.87
N THR A 60 22.98 -10.08 3.08
CA THR A 60 24.23 -10.68 3.57
C THR A 60 24.24 -12.21 3.59
N ARG A 61 23.08 -12.86 3.40
CA ARG A 61 22.91 -14.32 3.30
C ARG A 61 22.76 -14.83 1.86
N GLY A 62 22.83 -13.95 0.86
CA GLY A 62 22.73 -14.27 -0.56
C GLY A 62 21.31 -14.44 -1.10
N ASN A 63 20.27 -14.16 -0.30
CA ASN A 63 18.89 -14.16 -0.79
C ASN A 63 18.57 -12.80 -1.42
N GLU A 64 17.86 -12.82 -2.54
CA GLU A 64 17.32 -11.63 -3.20
C GLU A 64 16.17 -11.07 -2.36
N ILE A 65 16.28 -9.80 -1.94
CA ILE A 65 15.20 -9.06 -1.30
C ILE A 65 14.75 -8.00 -2.28
N ALA A 66 13.48 -8.05 -2.69
CA ALA A 66 12.92 -7.07 -3.60
C ALA A 66 12.64 -5.77 -2.84
N HIS A 67 13.15 -4.65 -3.33
CA HIS A 67 12.74 -3.33 -2.91
C HIS A 67 11.92 -2.69 -4.03
N ALA A 68 10.62 -2.55 -3.82
CA ALA A 68 9.68 -2.05 -4.83
C ALA A 68 9.22 -0.62 -4.50
N SER A 69 9.13 0.23 -5.53
CA SER A 69 8.51 1.55 -5.36
C SER A 69 7.00 1.41 -5.11
N ILE A 70 6.47 2.21 -4.18
CA ILE A 70 5.04 2.28 -3.85
C ILE A 70 4.18 2.59 -5.08
N GLU A 71 4.71 3.35 -6.04
CA GLU A 71 4.01 3.76 -7.24
C GLU A 71 3.71 2.59 -8.18
N GLY A 72 4.61 1.60 -8.20
CA GLY A 72 4.52 0.42 -9.05
C GLY A 72 4.08 -0.85 -8.34
N CYS A 73 3.95 -0.81 -7.01
CA CYS A 73 3.43 -1.90 -6.21
C CYS A 73 1.92 -2.04 -6.44
N LEU A 74 1.45 -3.13 -7.01
CA LEU A 74 0.03 -3.39 -7.27
C LEU A 74 -0.67 -4.04 -6.08
N ALA A 75 0.02 -4.94 -5.38
CA ALA A 75 -0.48 -5.62 -4.20
C ALA A 75 0.64 -5.98 -3.23
N ALA A 76 0.31 -5.98 -1.94
CA ALA A 76 1.16 -6.36 -0.83
C ALA A 76 0.45 -7.46 0.00
N ILE A 77 1.15 -8.55 0.26
CA ILE A 77 0.58 -9.76 0.82
C ILE A 77 1.37 -10.15 2.06
N SER A 78 0.68 -10.38 3.17
CA SER A 78 1.25 -11.09 4.32
C SER A 78 0.67 -12.50 4.40
N CYS A 79 1.55 -13.49 4.51
CA CYS A 79 1.21 -14.91 4.50
C CYS A 79 1.47 -15.49 5.90
N LYS A 80 0.45 -16.12 6.50
CA LYS A 80 0.56 -16.78 7.81
C LYS A 80 0.19 -18.26 7.73
N SER A 81 0.89 -19.10 8.48
CA SER A 81 0.52 -20.52 8.56
C SER A 81 -0.78 -20.74 9.35
N THR A 82 -0.93 -20.01 10.46
CA THR A 82 -2.11 -20.02 11.32
C THR A 82 -2.41 -18.57 11.71
N LEU A 83 -3.66 -18.12 11.57
CA LEU A 83 -4.04 -16.75 11.90
C LEU A 83 -4.51 -16.65 13.36
N ALA A 84 -3.57 -16.68 14.30
CA ALA A 84 -3.83 -16.36 15.70
C ALA A 84 -3.82 -14.83 15.91
N LYS A 85 -4.24 -14.36 17.10
CA LYS A 85 -4.30 -12.92 17.40
C LYS A 85 -2.96 -12.21 17.17
N THR A 86 -1.86 -12.80 17.63
CA THR A 86 -0.51 -12.24 17.46
C THR A 86 -0.09 -12.16 16.00
N ASP A 87 -0.33 -13.24 15.23
CA ASP A 87 0.02 -13.30 13.80
C ASP A 87 -0.83 -12.33 12.97
N LEU A 88 -2.11 -12.17 13.35
CA LEU A 88 -3.00 -11.18 12.75
C LEU A 88 -2.49 -9.76 13.01
N TYR A 89 -2.18 -9.42 14.27
CA TYR A 89 -1.72 -8.07 14.63
C TYR A 89 -0.41 -7.72 13.92
N ASP A 90 0.53 -8.68 13.88
CA ASP A 90 1.77 -8.53 13.12
C ASP A 90 1.50 -8.30 11.62
N ALA A 91 0.61 -9.09 10.99
CA ALA A 91 0.27 -8.92 9.58
C ALA A 91 -0.37 -7.55 9.29
N LEU A 92 -1.29 -7.11 10.16
CA LEU A 92 -1.96 -5.80 10.02
C LEU A 92 -0.97 -4.65 10.19
N ASP A 93 -0.08 -4.72 11.18
CA ASP A 93 0.93 -3.70 11.44
C ASP A 93 1.99 -3.64 10.33
N ASN A 94 2.42 -4.80 9.82
CA ASN A 94 3.35 -4.87 8.69
C ASN A 94 2.75 -4.23 7.42
N LEU A 95 1.50 -4.56 7.07
CA LEU A 95 0.83 -3.95 5.92
C LEU A 95 0.52 -2.46 6.16
N ALA A 96 0.20 -2.06 7.39
CA ALA A 96 -0.02 -0.66 7.74
C ALA A 96 1.27 0.17 7.68
N SER A 97 2.45 -0.46 7.77
CA SER A 97 3.74 0.24 7.65
C SER A 97 4.05 0.72 6.22
N ILE A 98 3.34 0.21 5.21
CA ILE A 98 3.53 0.60 3.81
C ILE A 98 3.32 2.12 3.66
N PRO A 99 4.28 2.86 3.08
CA PRO A 99 4.15 4.31 2.88
C PRO A 99 2.86 4.68 2.14
N PRO A 100 2.27 5.85 2.44
CA PRO A 100 1.09 6.31 1.71
C PRO A 100 1.44 6.52 0.23
N THR A 101 0.54 6.12 -0.66
CA THR A 101 0.72 6.36 -2.10
C THR A 101 0.67 7.87 -2.37
N PRO A 102 1.69 8.45 -3.04
CA PRO A 102 1.70 9.86 -3.35
C PRO A 102 0.56 10.19 -4.33
N PRO A 103 -0.06 11.38 -4.26
CA PRO A 103 -1.11 11.78 -5.21
C PRO A 103 -0.70 11.55 -6.66
N ALA A 104 -1.61 11.08 -7.49
CA ALA A 104 -1.34 10.86 -8.91
C ALA A 104 -1.59 12.11 -9.79
N THR A 105 -2.03 13.22 -9.21
CA THR A 105 -2.53 14.40 -9.95
C THR A 105 -1.57 14.91 -11.02
N ASP A 106 -0.28 14.95 -10.73
CA ASP A 106 0.75 15.47 -11.66
C ASP A 106 1.36 14.38 -12.55
N ARG A 107 0.95 13.12 -12.33
CA ARG A 107 1.51 11.92 -12.97
C ARG A 107 0.47 11.16 -13.81
N MET A 108 -0.78 11.61 -13.78
CA MET A 108 -1.87 11.05 -14.57
C MET A 108 -2.02 11.78 -15.89
N ILE A 109 -2.49 11.04 -16.90
CA ILE A 109 -2.99 11.64 -18.12
C ILE A 109 -4.21 12.52 -17.79
N SER A 110 -4.16 13.77 -18.24
CA SER A 110 -5.19 14.78 -18.01
C SER A 110 -6.59 14.26 -18.37
N GLY A 111 -7.56 14.47 -17.48
CA GLY A 111 -8.95 14.06 -17.65
C GLY A 111 -9.29 12.65 -17.12
N LEU A 112 -8.31 11.90 -16.62
CA LEU A 112 -8.56 10.65 -15.90
C LEU A 112 -8.72 10.91 -14.40
N ASN A 113 -9.76 10.32 -13.80
CA ASN A 113 -9.98 10.28 -12.37
C ASN A 113 -9.91 8.83 -11.87
N LEU A 114 -8.81 8.49 -11.20
CA LEU A 114 -8.63 7.18 -10.58
C LEU A 114 -9.40 7.11 -9.27
N LEU A 115 -10.60 6.54 -9.33
CA LEU A 115 -11.37 6.26 -8.13
C LEU A 115 -10.58 5.32 -7.20
N TYR A 116 -10.52 5.67 -5.92
CA TYR A 116 -9.90 4.86 -4.86
C TYR A 116 -8.38 4.71 -4.97
N TYR A 117 -7.67 5.56 -5.72
CA TYR A 117 -6.21 5.51 -5.81
C TYR A 117 -5.51 5.62 -4.44
N GLN A 118 -6.12 6.31 -3.49
CA GLN A 118 -5.61 6.40 -2.12
C GLN A 118 -5.53 5.05 -1.39
N HIS A 119 -6.28 4.03 -1.83
CA HIS A 119 -6.25 2.68 -1.27
C HIS A 119 -5.11 1.82 -1.82
N TRP A 120 -4.36 2.31 -2.80
CA TRP A 120 -3.24 1.60 -3.41
C TRP A 120 -2.09 1.39 -2.39
N PRO A 121 -1.31 0.29 -2.45
CA PRO A 121 -1.58 -0.97 -3.15
C PRO A 121 -2.71 -1.77 -2.48
N LEU A 122 -3.18 -2.84 -3.15
CA LEU A 122 -4.09 -3.82 -2.55
C LEU A 122 -3.39 -4.56 -1.41
N LYS A 123 -3.93 -4.55 -0.18
CA LYS A 123 -3.32 -5.18 0.99
C LYS A 123 -4.08 -6.45 1.36
N ILE A 124 -3.38 -7.57 1.42
CA ILE A 124 -3.96 -8.89 1.61
C ILE A 124 -3.28 -9.60 2.79
N VAL A 125 -4.07 -10.18 3.67
CA VAL A 125 -3.61 -11.21 4.60
C VAL A 125 -4.12 -12.55 4.10
N PHE A 126 -3.21 -13.48 3.86
CA PHE A 126 -3.54 -14.86 3.56
C PHE A 126 -3.13 -15.77 4.72
N ALA A 127 -3.98 -16.71 5.10
CA ALA A 127 -3.65 -17.73 6.08
C ALA A 127 -4.10 -19.13 5.68
N GLN A 128 -3.32 -20.15 6.02
CA GLN A 128 -3.69 -21.53 5.72
C GLN A 128 -4.76 -22.09 6.67
N LYS A 129 -4.82 -21.58 7.90
CA LYS A 129 -5.74 -22.04 8.95
C LYS A 129 -6.13 -20.88 9.86
N ALA A 130 -7.36 -20.89 10.37
CA ALA A 130 -7.71 -20.00 11.46
C ALA A 130 -7.07 -20.46 12.78
N GLY A 131 -6.54 -19.52 13.57
CA GLY A 131 -6.06 -19.79 14.93
C GLY A 131 -7.14 -19.62 16.00
N SER A 132 -8.30 -19.08 15.63
CA SER A 132 -9.46 -18.84 16.48
C SER A 132 -10.73 -18.81 15.63
N SER A 133 -11.91 -18.62 16.22
CA SER A 133 -13.14 -18.49 15.42
C SER A 133 -13.07 -17.26 14.51
N LEU A 134 -13.76 -17.30 13.39
CA LEU A 134 -13.81 -16.20 12.44
C LEU A 134 -14.36 -14.90 13.07
N GLU A 135 -15.32 -15.02 13.97
CA GLU A 135 -15.88 -13.91 14.74
C GLU A 135 -14.80 -13.29 15.63
N THR A 136 -13.97 -14.12 16.25
CA THR A 136 -12.85 -13.66 17.07
C THR A 136 -11.83 -12.93 16.19
N ILE A 137 -11.53 -13.44 14.99
CA ILE A 137 -10.63 -12.78 14.03
C ILE A 137 -11.23 -11.43 13.58
N TYR A 138 -12.51 -11.40 13.22
CA TYR A 138 -13.24 -10.20 12.82
C TYR A 138 -13.22 -9.11 13.90
N GLU A 139 -13.56 -9.45 15.14
CA GLU A 139 -13.51 -8.49 16.25
C GLU A 139 -12.08 -8.05 16.57
N ASN A 140 -11.10 -8.94 16.43
CA ASN A 140 -9.68 -8.57 16.59
C ASN A 140 -9.21 -7.57 15.52
N VAL A 141 -9.70 -7.65 14.27
CA VAL A 141 -9.41 -6.66 13.22
C VAL A 141 -9.97 -5.30 13.60
N LYS A 142 -11.23 -5.25 14.06
CA LYS A 142 -11.87 -4.00 14.50
C LYS A 142 -11.14 -3.40 15.70
N LEU A 143 -10.85 -4.21 16.70
CA LEU A 143 -10.12 -3.79 17.90
C LEU A 143 -8.75 -3.22 17.53
N PHE A 144 -7.99 -3.88 16.64
CA PHE A 144 -6.70 -3.39 16.19
C PHE A 144 -6.78 -1.96 15.63
N TYR A 145 -7.74 -1.68 14.74
CA TYR A 145 -7.88 -0.33 14.15
C TYR A 145 -8.50 0.69 15.10
N GLN A 146 -9.27 0.26 16.11
CA GLN A 146 -9.74 1.13 17.19
C GLN A 146 -8.58 1.56 18.11
N GLU A 147 -7.66 0.62 18.41
CA GLU A 147 -6.46 0.88 19.20
C GLU A 147 -5.40 1.69 18.42
N ASN A 148 -5.48 1.69 17.08
CA ASN A 148 -4.55 2.38 16.18
C ASN A 148 -5.27 3.39 15.26
N PRO A 149 -5.90 4.45 15.82
CA PRO A 149 -6.71 5.40 15.05
C PRO A 149 -5.88 6.26 14.07
N SER A 150 -4.56 6.31 14.23
CA SER A 150 -3.64 6.95 13.30
C SER A 150 -3.50 6.23 11.97
N ILE A 151 -4.01 4.98 11.85
CA ILE A 151 -4.04 4.23 10.59
C ILE A 151 -5.33 4.60 9.83
N PRO A 152 -5.24 5.43 8.77
CA PRO A 152 -6.40 5.86 8.01
C PRO A 152 -7.02 4.67 7.24
N ALA A 153 -8.30 4.76 6.90
CA ALA A 153 -9.07 3.67 6.29
C ALA A 153 -8.42 3.13 5.00
N GLU A 154 -7.75 4.00 4.26
CA GLU A 154 -7.01 3.76 3.03
C GLU A 154 -5.82 2.82 3.20
N ARG A 155 -5.19 2.83 4.38
CA ARG A 155 -4.01 2.02 4.71
C ARG A 155 -4.36 0.67 5.34
N ARG A 156 -5.64 0.43 5.62
CA ARG A 156 -6.12 -0.80 6.27
C ARG A 156 -6.24 -1.93 5.26
N VAL A 157 -5.95 -3.16 5.69
CA VAL A 157 -6.09 -4.39 4.88
C VAL A 157 -7.46 -4.46 4.18
N GLU A 158 -7.47 -4.85 2.90
CA GLU A 158 -8.70 -5.01 2.13
C GLU A 158 -9.26 -6.42 2.19
N ILE A 159 -8.39 -7.44 2.16
CA ILE A 159 -8.78 -8.85 2.04
C ILE A 159 -8.04 -9.65 3.12
N ILE A 160 -8.78 -10.42 3.92
CA ILE A 160 -8.24 -11.46 4.80
C ILE A 160 -8.83 -12.80 4.37
N HIS A 161 -8.01 -13.62 3.72
CA HIS A 161 -8.40 -14.91 3.17
C HIS A 161 -7.82 -16.04 4.02
N ILE A 162 -8.70 -16.85 4.61
CA ILE A 162 -8.32 -18.08 5.34
C ILE A 162 -8.71 -19.29 4.49
N LEU A 163 -7.73 -20.10 4.10
CA LEU A 163 -7.91 -21.22 3.18
C LEU A 163 -8.92 -22.25 3.71
N GLY A 164 -9.88 -22.65 2.86
CA GLY A 164 -10.91 -23.63 3.20
C GLY A 164 -11.98 -23.12 4.16
N GLU A 165 -11.88 -21.86 4.57
CA GLU A 165 -12.82 -21.22 5.48
C GLU A 165 -13.49 -20.02 4.79
N ASN A 166 -13.48 -18.88 5.48
CA ASN A 166 -14.28 -17.71 5.18
C ASN A 166 -13.39 -16.52 4.83
N LEU A 167 -14.01 -15.51 4.23
CA LEU A 167 -13.37 -14.28 3.79
C LEU A 167 -13.85 -13.11 4.65
N ILE A 168 -12.91 -12.34 5.19
CA ILE A 168 -13.18 -11.02 5.77
C ILE A 168 -12.73 -9.99 4.74
N MET A 169 -13.62 -9.05 4.39
CA MET A 169 -13.34 -8.07 3.35
C MET A 169 -13.73 -6.67 3.83
N LYS A 170 -12.87 -5.68 3.56
CA LYS A 170 -13.21 -4.28 3.73
C LYS A 170 -14.13 -3.85 2.58
N ARG A 171 -15.25 -3.19 2.89
CA ARG A 171 -16.10 -2.61 1.85
C ARG A 171 -15.41 -1.38 1.28
N VAL A 172 -14.89 -1.47 0.06
CA VAL A 172 -14.43 -0.30 -0.70
C VAL A 172 -15.51 0.12 -1.70
N THR A 173 -15.86 -0.78 -2.62
CA THR A 173 -16.84 -0.50 -3.69
C THR A 173 -17.97 -1.51 -3.80
N MET A 174 -17.81 -2.70 -3.21
CA MET A 174 -18.78 -3.79 -3.38
C MET A 174 -20.08 -3.48 -2.62
N SER A 175 -21.21 -3.53 -3.34
CA SER A 175 -22.54 -3.46 -2.76
C SER A 175 -22.95 -4.80 -2.15
N GLY A 176 -23.77 -4.79 -1.09
CA GLY A 176 -24.36 -5.99 -0.51
C GLY A 176 -23.43 -6.80 0.40
N LEU A 177 -22.28 -6.23 0.80
CA LEU A 177 -21.49 -6.79 1.89
C LEU A 177 -22.23 -6.58 3.21
N VAL A 178 -22.34 -7.63 4.01
CA VAL A 178 -23.00 -7.62 5.32
C VAL A 178 -22.04 -8.02 6.43
N ASP A 179 -22.32 -7.57 7.65
CA ASP A 179 -21.57 -7.89 8.86
C ASP A 179 -22.03 -9.24 9.46
N PHE A 180 -21.57 -9.55 10.68
CA PHE A 180 -21.97 -10.77 11.39
C PHE A 180 -23.48 -10.86 11.67
N SER A 181 -24.14 -9.71 11.86
CA SER A 181 -25.58 -9.60 12.14
C SER A 181 -26.45 -9.65 10.88
N GLY A 182 -25.84 -9.66 9.69
CA GLY A 182 -26.55 -9.55 8.42
C GLY A 182 -26.87 -8.10 8.03
N THR A 183 -26.31 -7.13 8.75
CA THR A 183 -26.50 -5.70 8.47
C THR A 183 -25.57 -5.25 7.36
N PRO A 184 -26.03 -4.45 6.38
CA PRO A 184 -25.15 -3.85 5.38
C PRO A 184 -23.97 -3.12 6.01
N VAL A 185 -22.76 -3.42 5.54
CA VAL A 185 -21.51 -2.81 6.01
C VAL A 185 -21.31 -1.49 5.31
N GLU A 186 -20.91 -0.42 5.99
CA GLU A 186 -20.61 0.88 5.36
C GLU A 186 -19.25 0.88 4.64
N PRO A 187 -19.00 1.80 3.69
CA PRO A 187 -17.67 1.94 3.08
C PRO A 187 -16.59 2.17 4.15
N GLY A 188 -15.46 1.47 4.03
CA GLY A 188 -14.36 1.49 4.99
C GLY A 188 -14.48 0.46 6.13
N GLU A 189 -15.66 -0.14 6.33
CA GLU A 189 -15.91 -1.14 7.36
C GLU A 189 -15.73 -2.57 6.84
N TYR A 190 -15.60 -3.53 7.76
CA TYR A 190 -15.39 -4.94 7.43
C TYR A 190 -16.70 -5.73 7.44
N GLY A 191 -16.83 -6.60 6.45
CA GLY A 191 -17.89 -7.60 6.37
C GLY A 191 -17.36 -9.02 6.22
N LEU A 192 -18.29 -9.96 6.27
CA LEU A 192 -17.99 -11.38 6.38
C LEU A 192 -18.69 -12.18 5.28
N ILE A 193 -17.96 -13.09 4.63
CA ILE A 193 -18.52 -13.99 3.62
C ILE A 193 -18.34 -15.45 4.08
N ARG A 194 -19.46 -16.10 4.45
CA ARG A 194 -19.50 -17.42 5.13
C ARG A 194 -19.65 -18.65 4.22
N ARG A 195 -19.50 -18.51 2.91
CA ARG A 195 -19.58 -19.62 1.94
C ARG A 195 -18.17 -20.10 1.61
N PRO A 196 -17.95 -21.33 1.10
CA PRO A 196 -16.62 -21.75 0.64
C PRO A 196 -16.05 -20.67 -0.26
N SER A 197 -15.12 -19.91 0.33
CA SER A 197 -14.82 -18.56 -0.13
C SER A 197 -13.55 -18.52 -0.95
N ASP A 198 -12.79 -19.62 -1.01
CA ASP A 198 -11.49 -19.64 -1.67
C ASP A 198 -11.56 -19.14 -3.11
N ALA A 199 -12.48 -19.69 -3.91
CA ALA A 199 -12.68 -19.25 -5.28
C ALA A 199 -13.06 -17.76 -5.35
N LEU A 200 -13.91 -17.29 -4.45
CA LEU A 200 -14.33 -15.89 -4.40
C LEU A 200 -13.17 -14.97 -4.00
N SER A 201 -12.45 -15.29 -2.93
CA SER A 201 -11.28 -14.55 -2.43
C SER A 201 -10.20 -14.45 -3.51
N LEU A 202 -9.91 -15.56 -4.20
CA LEU A 202 -8.95 -15.60 -5.29
C LEU A 202 -9.43 -14.78 -6.49
N LEU A 203 -10.70 -14.92 -6.90
CA LEU A 203 -11.27 -14.12 -8.00
C LEU A 203 -11.30 -12.62 -7.68
N LEU A 204 -11.64 -12.24 -6.45
CA LEU A 204 -11.59 -10.85 -5.99
C LEU A 204 -10.15 -10.32 -6.03
N THR A 205 -9.20 -11.09 -5.48
CA THR A 205 -7.77 -10.75 -5.51
C THR A 205 -7.29 -10.52 -6.95
N LEU A 206 -7.55 -11.48 -7.85
CA LEU A 206 -7.17 -11.38 -9.25
C LEU A 206 -7.86 -10.20 -9.95
N SER A 207 -9.14 -9.96 -9.66
CA SER A 207 -9.89 -8.84 -10.23
C SER A 207 -9.31 -7.49 -9.80
N HIS A 208 -8.98 -7.32 -8.52
CA HIS A 208 -8.33 -6.11 -8.02
C HIS A 208 -6.95 -5.90 -8.64
N ILE A 209 -6.11 -6.95 -8.69
CA ILE A 209 -4.79 -6.88 -9.33
C ILE A 209 -4.95 -6.48 -10.80
N GLN A 210 -5.84 -7.13 -11.54
CA GLN A 210 -6.11 -6.79 -12.95
C GLN A 210 -6.54 -5.32 -13.13
N ASN A 211 -7.37 -4.80 -12.23
CA ASN A 211 -7.77 -3.40 -12.28
C ASN A 211 -6.61 -2.46 -11.95
N HIS A 212 -5.79 -2.76 -10.94
CA HIS A 212 -4.58 -1.99 -10.64
C HIS A 212 -3.62 -1.99 -11.84
N VAL A 213 -3.37 -3.14 -12.48
CA VAL A 213 -2.53 -3.22 -13.70
C VAL A 213 -3.04 -2.32 -14.82
N LYS A 214 -4.37 -2.29 -15.05
CA LYS A 214 -4.96 -1.41 -16.07
C LYS A 214 -4.68 0.04 -15.74
N TRP A 215 -4.84 0.44 -14.47
CA TRP A 215 -4.65 1.81 -14.03
C TRP A 215 -3.18 2.23 -13.97
N ALA A 216 -2.27 1.32 -13.62
CA ALA A 216 -0.83 1.58 -13.56
C ALA A 216 -0.27 2.11 -14.89
N LYS A 217 -0.83 1.66 -16.03
CA LYS A 217 -0.45 2.13 -17.37
C LYS A 217 -0.71 3.62 -17.62
N PHE A 218 -1.52 4.26 -16.78
CA PHE A 218 -1.88 5.68 -16.89
C PHE A 218 -1.20 6.54 -15.81
N ILE A 219 -0.32 5.95 -15.00
CA ILE A 219 0.42 6.62 -13.94
C ILE A 219 1.90 6.63 -14.32
N ALA A 220 2.46 7.80 -14.55
CA ALA A 220 3.89 7.95 -14.73
C ALA A 220 4.64 7.75 -13.40
N PHE A 221 5.76 7.04 -13.45
CA PHE A 221 6.71 6.95 -12.35
C PHE A 221 7.50 8.25 -12.22
N ASP A 222 7.69 8.72 -11.00
CA ASP A 222 8.48 9.93 -10.73
C ASP A 222 9.98 9.57 -10.56
N TYR A 223 10.60 9.14 -11.67
CA TYR A 223 12.03 8.81 -11.70
C TYR A 223 12.91 9.99 -11.28
N ASP A 224 12.51 11.21 -11.64
CA ASP A 224 13.26 12.41 -11.30
C ASP A 224 13.35 12.60 -9.79
N ARG A 225 12.25 12.39 -9.04
CA ARG A 225 12.29 12.49 -7.58
C ARG A 225 13.17 11.41 -6.95
N HIS A 226 13.09 10.17 -7.44
CA HIS A 226 13.96 9.10 -6.97
C HIS A 226 15.44 9.40 -7.22
N LEU A 227 15.79 9.85 -8.44
CA LEU A 227 17.16 10.23 -8.79
C LEU A 227 17.66 11.43 -7.97
N ASN A 228 16.83 12.45 -7.77
CA ASN A 228 17.22 13.61 -6.97
C ASN A 228 17.54 13.21 -5.53
N ASN A 229 16.78 12.31 -4.93
CA ASN A 229 17.07 11.87 -3.56
C ASN A 229 18.34 11.03 -3.48
N MET A 230 18.63 10.19 -4.49
CA MET A 230 19.92 9.49 -4.58
C MET A 230 21.11 10.45 -4.76
N LEU A 231 20.94 11.56 -5.47
CA LEU A 231 22.00 12.54 -5.68
C LEU A 231 22.21 13.49 -4.48
N ILE A 232 21.23 13.55 -3.57
CA ILE A 232 21.27 14.40 -2.37
C ILE A 232 21.82 13.61 -1.16
N GLU A 233 21.59 12.30 -1.10
CA GLU A 233 22.10 11.41 -0.05
C GLU A 233 23.40 10.72 -0.50
N ASP A 234 24.53 11.41 -0.28
CA ASP A 234 25.93 10.98 -0.41
C ASP A 234 26.52 10.81 -1.83
N GLU A 235 27.85 10.92 -1.96
CA GLU A 235 28.68 10.57 -3.15
C GLU A 235 29.27 11.66 -4.07
N TYR A 236 29.69 12.82 -3.55
CA TYR A 236 30.84 13.54 -4.16
C TYR A 236 32.12 13.51 -3.32
N GLU A 237 32.02 13.31 -2.00
CA GLU A 237 33.21 13.22 -1.14
C GLU A 237 33.83 11.80 -1.11
N ASN A 238 33.07 10.75 -1.42
CA ASN A 238 33.54 9.36 -1.32
C ASN A 238 34.14 8.77 -2.61
N PHE A 239 33.93 9.40 -3.78
CA PHE A 239 34.46 8.89 -5.07
C PHE A 239 35.76 9.56 -5.53
N GLY A 240 36.27 10.56 -4.80
CA GLY A 240 37.47 11.31 -5.20
C GLY A 240 37.32 12.06 -6.53
N ILE A 241 36.10 12.19 -7.04
CA ILE A 241 35.76 12.98 -8.22
C ILE A 241 35.37 14.36 -7.70
N GLU A 242 36.27 15.33 -7.82
CA GLU A 242 35.93 16.74 -7.56
C GLU A 242 34.84 17.18 -8.54
N MET A 243 33.63 17.40 -8.03
CA MET A 243 32.61 18.10 -8.77
C MET A 243 33.03 19.58 -8.91
N PRO A 244 33.03 20.15 -10.13
CA PRO A 244 33.29 21.56 -10.32
C PRO A 244 32.42 22.43 -9.41
N ASP A 245 33.03 23.40 -8.71
CA ASP A 245 32.39 24.23 -7.70
C ASP A 245 31.13 24.96 -8.22
N ASP A 246 31.11 25.30 -9.50
CA ASP A 246 29.99 25.92 -10.20
C ASP A 246 28.79 24.97 -10.33
N LEU A 247 29.02 23.70 -10.66
CA LEU A 247 27.97 22.68 -10.74
C LEU A 247 27.41 22.36 -9.33
N ARG A 248 28.29 22.27 -8.33
CA ARG A 248 27.90 22.10 -6.92
C ARG A 248 26.99 23.22 -6.45
N ARG A 249 27.39 24.47 -6.71
CA ARG A 249 26.61 25.66 -6.34
C ARG A 249 25.29 25.71 -7.09
N ALA A 250 25.27 25.38 -8.38
CA ALA A 250 24.05 25.36 -9.18
C ALA A 250 23.03 24.33 -8.68
N LEU A 251 23.48 23.11 -8.31
CA LEU A 251 22.61 22.08 -7.76
C LEU A 251 22.04 22.48 -6.40
N ILE A 252 22.88 22.99 -5.50
CA ILE A 252 22.45 23.45 -4.16
C ILE A 252 21.47 24.62 -4.27
N GLU A 253 21.75 25.60 -5.13
CA GLU A 253 20.84 26.75 -5.34
C GLU A 253 19.52 26.30 -5.97
N THR A 254 19.55 25.35 -6.91
CA THR A 254 18.33 24.78 -7.51
C THR A 254 17.50 24.01 -6.48
N ALA A 255 18.14 23.20 -5.63
CA ALA A 255 17.47 22.48 -4.55
C ALA A 255 16.87 23.45 -3.51
N LYS A 256 17.63 24.45 -3.05
CA LYS A 256 17.15 25.48 -2.11
C LYS A 256 16.00 26.29 -2.68
N LYS A 257 16.07 26.67 -3.96
CA LYS A 257 15.00 27.39 -4.65
C LYS A 257 13.72 26.57 -4.68
N ARG A 258 13.81 25.28 -5.05
CA ARG A 258 12.65 24.36 -5.08
C ARG A 258 12.05 24.08 -3.70
N ILE A 259 12.88 23.96 -2.65
CA ILE A 259 12.41 23.84 -1.26
C ILE A 259 11.64 25.11 -0.83
N LYS A 260 12.16 26.29 -1.19
CA LYS A 260 11.53 27.57 -0.89
C LYS A 260 10.21 27.77 -1.64
N GLU A 261 10.15 27.36 -2.91
CA GLU A 261 8.93 27.38 -3.73
C GLU A 261 7.86 26.45 -3.15
N ARG A 262 8.21 25.21 -2.77
CA ARG A 262 7.29 24.27 -2.09
C ARG A 262 6.80 24.78 -0.73
N SER A 263 7.66 25.45 0.03
CA SER A 263 7.27 26.05 1.32
C SER A 263 6.29 27.22 1.14
N ALA A 264 6.39 27.96 0.03
CA ALA A 264 5.46 29.03 -0.31
C ALA A 264 4.12 28.48 -0.83
N GLU A 265 4.13 27.42 -1.63
CA GLU A 265 2.91 26.77 -2.13
C GLU A 265 2.07 26.15 -1.01
N ASN A 266 2.71 25.52 -0.02
CA ASN A 266 2.01 24.97 1.15
C ASN A 266 1.55 26.03 2.17
N GLY A 267 2.13 27.24 2.14
CA GLY A 267 1.75 28.36 3.01
C GLY A 267 0.60 29.23 2.48
N THR A 268 0.16 29.00 1.24
CA THR A 268 -0.82 29.88 0.55
C THR A 268 -2.17 29.19 0.31
N ARG A 269 -2.59 28.28 1.20
CA ARG A 269 -4.02 27.94 1.31
C ARG A 269 -4.67 28.91 2.31
N PRO A 270 -5.55 29.83 1.85
CA PRO A 270 -6.31 30.66 2.77
C PRO A 270 -7.17 29.74 3.64
N SER A 271 -7.10 29.93 4.95
CA SER A 271 -8.07 29.38 5.89
C SER A 271 -9.43 30.03 5.60
N GLU A 272 -10.24 29.40 4.76
CA GLU A 272 -11.66 29.69 4.70
C GLU A 272 -12.32 29.06 5.94
N ASP A 273 -12.26 29.77 7.07
CA ASP A 273 -13.42 29.84 7.96
C ASP A 273 -13.33 31.06 8.90
N SER A 274 -14.13 32.09 8.61
CA SER A 274 -14.75 32.93 9.65
C SER A 274 -15.65 34.01 9.02
N THR A 275 -16.93 33.69 8.89
CA THR A 275 -17.96 34.72 8.93
C THR A 275 -19.08 34.29 9.88
N LYS A 276 -18.88 34.61 11.16
CA LYS A 276 -19.98 34.94 12.07
C LYS A 276 -20.44 36.37 11.77
N GLY A 277 -21.75 36.54 11.61
CA GLY A 277 -22.45 37.82 11.65
C GLY A 277 -23.94 37.55 11.46
N SER A 278 -24.69 37.24 12.53
CA SER A 278 -25.54 38.21 13.24
C SER A 278 -26.48 38.98 12.31
N ASN A 279 -27.78 38.67 12.37
CA ASN A 279 -28.81 39.70 12.26
C ASN A 279 -30.03 39.31 13.11
N THR A 280 -30.32 40.22 14.04
CA THR A 280 -31.51 40.35 14.87
C THR A 280 -32.64 41.03 14.10
N ASP A 281 -33.87 40.82 14.61
CA ASP A 281 -35.07 41.66 14.52
C ASP A 281 -35.88 41.78 13.20
N GLY A 282 -37.07 41.16 13.24
CA GLY A 282 -38.32 41.90 13.45
C GLY A 282 -39.04 42.49 12.22
N SER A 283 -40.24 41.96 11.92
CA SER A 283 -41.53 42.69 11.90
C SER A 283 -42.55 42.10 10.91
N ALA A 284 -43.80 42.08 11.37
CA ALA A 284 -45.09 41.80 10.70
C ALA A 284 -45.47 40.35 10.41
#